data_AF-A0A6L9Y1X1-F1
#
_entry.id   AF-A0A6L9Y1X1-F1
#
_cell.length_a   1.000
_cell.length_b   1.000
_cell.length_c   1.000
_cell.angle_alpha   90.00
_cell.angle_beta   90.00
_cell.angle_gamma   90.00
#
_symmetry.space_group_name_H-M   'P 1'
#
loop_
_entity.id
_entity.type
_entity.pdbx_description
1 polymer ?
#
loop_
_entity_poly.entity_id
_entity_poly.type
_entity_poly.pdbx_seq_one_letter_code
_entity_poly.pdbx_strand_id
1 'polypeptide(L)'
;MTIFGDIALDGARRSVTVEREYATTAADLWSALTEPGRIARWIGNYTTEADGYRLQLGGGFPDVTGRVLACEPEKRFVLLWLFAGEAETELEATLAPHGEDHVVLTLAHRRVQAINASVYGALWQAAFTHLDGELTGEQALGDRGYLGEAVDASAFDAALEEYRRREAALTPARMIRQDGRSGVQLERVLDAPIDQVWDALTGPERIGRWLWPVVEWPDDPARSRPLELGDTFLLGDANVPDGVHTMEVLALEPGRLLSFTWGPARSAVTLSLSEEVDGTLLVLDQDPIPDVFGAGRLRSAPDFAAGWHSLVDGLTLLLEGLDAPKREGLWEAAYDVYAAEDAAE
;
A
#
# COMPACT_ATOMS: atom_id res chain seq x y z
N MET A 1 23.39 -5.28 -15.23
CA MET A 1 22.39 -6.24 -14.76
C MET A 1 21.08 -5.49 -14.62
N THR A 2 20.03 -6.00 -15.25
CA THR A 2 18.71 -5.35 -15.22
C THR A 2 17.88 -6.07 -14.18
N ILE A 3 17.44 -5.33 -13.15
CA ILE A 3 16.38 -5.78 -12.27
C ILE A 3 15.06 -5.31 -12.88
N PHE A 4 14.10 -6.21 -12.95
CA PHE A 4 12.75 -5.90 -13.40
C PHE A 4 11.79 -6.09 -12.22
N GLY A 5 10.92 -5.13 -12.02
CA GLY A 5 9.84 -5.21 -11.06
C GLY A 5 8.51 -5.04 -11.78
N ASP A 6 7.44 -5.64 -11.28
CA ASP A 6 6.08 -5.41 -11.75
C ASP A 6 5.06 -5.57 -10.62
N ILE A 7 3.90 -4.93 -10.79
CA ILE A 7 2.75 -5.05 -9.90
C ILE A 7 1.49 -5.25 -10.75
N ALA A 8 0.64 -6.18 -10.32
CA ALA A 8 -0.60 -6.53 -11.01
C ALA A 8 -1.73 -6.79 -10.01
N LEU A 9 -2.96 -6.84 -10.53
CA LEU A 9 -4.13 -7.26 -9.76
C LEU A 9 -4.11 -8.78 -9.52
N ASP A 10 -4.52 -9.19 -8.32
CA ASP A 10 -4.69 -10.57 -7.88
C ASP A 10 -6.06 -10.68 -7.18
N GLY A 11 -7.14 -10.65 -7.98
CA GLY A 11 -8.49 -10.41 -7.47
C GLY A 11 -8.60 -9.02 -6.84
N ALA A 12 -9.08 -8.93 -5.60
CA ALA A 12 -9.09 -7.68 -4.81
C ALA A 12 -7.69 -7.32 -4.25
N ARG A 13 -6.75 -8.27 -4.28
CA ARG A 13 -5.36 -8.10 -3.83
C ARG A 13 -4.46 -7.70 -4.99
N ARG A 14 -3.17 -7.54 -4.69
CA ARG A 14 -2.08 -7.25 -5.61
C ARG A 14 -1.10 -8.41 -5.61
N SER A 15 -0.46 -8.61 -6.74
CA SER A 15 0.74 -9.43 -6.87
C SER A 15 1.91 -8.56 -7.26
N VAL A 16 3.06 -8.83 -6.67
CA VAL A 16 4.33 -8.20 -7.01
C VAL A 16 5.22 -9.25 -7.65
N THR A 17 5.90 -8.91 -8.74
CA THR A 17 6.92 -9.77 -9.34
C THR A 17 8.24 -9.03 -9.43
N VAL A 18 9.31 -9.64 -8.94
CA VAL A 18 10.68 -9.13 -9.09
C VAL A 18 11.51 -10.18 -9.80
N GLU A 19 12.19 -9.78 -10.86
CA GLU A 19 13.05 -10.63 -11.66
C GLU A 19 14.47 -10.04 -11.73
N ARG A 20 15.47 -10.89 -11.55
CA ARG A 20 16.87 -10.55 -11.74
C ARG A 20 17.66 -11.74 -12.27
N GLU A 21 18.54 -11.45 -13.22
CA GLU A 21 19.55 -12.39 -13.69
C GLU A 21 20.80 -12.31 -12.81
N TYR A 22 21.34 -13.47 -12.41
CA TYR A 22 22.57 -13.62 -11.64
C TYR A 22 23.61 -14.38 -12.44
N ALA A 23 24.87 -13.94 -12.37
CA ALA A 23 26.01 -14.62 -13.00
C ALA A 23 26.53 -15.78 -12.11
N THR A 24 25.68 -16.78 -11.89
CA THR A 24 26.03 -18.01 -11.17
C THR A 24 25.25 -19.21 -11.72
N THR A 25 25.55 -20.41 -11.20
CA THR A 25 24.83 -21.65 -11.54
C THR A 25 23.54 -21.81 -10.73
N ALA A 26 22.59 -22.62 -11.23
CA ALA A 26 21.34 -22.89 -10.51
C ALA A 26 21.56 -23.53 -9.14
N ALA A 27 22.55 -24.42 -9.04
CA ALA A 27 22.93 -25.07 -7.79
C ALA A 27 23.46 -24.08 -6.74
N ASP A 28 24.30 -23.12 -7.16
CA ASP A 28 24.84 -22.12 -6.25
C ASP A 28 23.76 -21.11 -5.79
N LEU A 29 22.95 -20.59 -6.72
CA LEU A 29 21.82 -19.73 -6.38
C LEU A 29 20.82 -20.44 -5.47
N TRP A 30 20.50 -21.71 -5.75
CA TRP A 30 19.64 -22.51 -4.90
C TRP A 30 20.20 -22.65 -3.48
N SER A 31 21.49 -22.89 -3.34
CA SER A 31 22.16 -22.91 -2.05
C SER A 31 22.05 -21.57 -1.31
N ALA A 32 22.20 -20.43 -1.99
CA ALA A 32 22.03 -19.10 -1.40
C ALA A 32 20.61 -18.84 -0.87
N LEU A 33 19.61 -19.43 -1.52
CA LEU A 33 18.19 -19.30 -1.18
C LEU A 33 17.70 -20.30 -0.11
N THR A 34 18.43 -21.39 0.13
CA THR A 34 17.94 -22.50 0.99
C THR A 34 18.83 -22.81 2.18
N GLU A 35 20.12 -22.49 2.14
CA GLU A 35 21.03 -22.76 3.26
C GLU A 35 20.94 -21.65 4.32
N PRO A 36 20.59 -21.95 5.59
CA PRO A 36 20.36 -20.93 6.62
C PRO A 36 21.51 -19.95 6.79
N GLY A 37 22.75 -20.45 6.72
CA GLY A 37 23.96 -19.63 6.87
C GLY A 37 24.23 -18.70 5.68
N ARG A 38 23.65 -18.97 4.51
CA ARG A 38 23.70 -18.08 3.34
C ARG A 38 22.54 -17.09 3.34
N ILE A 39 21.32 -17.55 3.69
CA ILE A 39 20.14 -16.69 3.85
C ILE A 39 20.42 -15.54 4.83
N ALA A 40 21.11 -15.83 5.94
CA ALA A 40 21.53 -14.85 6.94
C ALA A 40 22.40 -13.71 6.39
N ARG A 41 23.07 -13.91 5.25
CA ARG A 41 23.99 -12.93 4.67
C ARG A 41 23.29 -11.90 3.79
N TRP A 42 22.06 -12.16 3.32
CA TRP A 42 21.37 -11.27 2.37
C TRP A 42 19.93 -10.88 2.74
N ILE A 43 19.23 -11.62 3.60
CA ILE A 43 17.88 -11.24 4.05
C ILE A 43 17.63 -11.37 5.55
N GLY A 44 18.28 -12.31 6.24
CA GLY A 44 18.08 -12.44 7.68
C GLY A 44 18.21 -13.85 8.22
N ASN A 45 18.12 -13.98 9.53
CA ASN A 45 18.34 -15.26 10.21
C ASN A 45 17.12 -16.18 10.03
N TYR A 46 17.31 -17.22 9.23
CA TYR A 46 16.31 -18.26 9.01
C TYR A 46 16.48 -19.39 10.03
N THR A 47 15.38 -19.79 10.65
CA THR A 47 15.30 -20.94 11.55
C THR A 47 14.11 -21.82 11.20
N THR A 48 14.32 -23.13 11.27
CA THR A 48 13.25 -24.11 11.12
C THR A 48 12.53 -24.30 12.44
N GLU A 49 11.21 -24.35 12.39
CA GLU A 49 10.34 -24.63 13.53
C GLU A 49 9.53 -25.91 13.26
N ALA A 50 8.83 -26.42 14.29
CA ALA A 50 8.06 -27.66 14.16
C ALA A 50 6.95 -27.56 13.09
N ASP A 51 6.30 -26.40 12.98
CA ASP A 51 5.14 -26.17 12.11
C ASP A 51 5.45 -25.23 10.93
N GLY A 52 6.73 -24.96 10.65
CA GLY A 52 7.10 -24.01 9.60
C GLY A 52 8.52 -23.46 9.72
N TYR A 53 8.66 -22.17 9.42
CA TYR A 53 9.90 -21.44 9.54
C TYR A 53 9.67 -20.08 10.19
N ARG A 54 10.76 -19.52 10.70
CA ARG A 54 10.86 -18.14 11.16
C ARG A 54 12.05 -17.47 10.50
N LEU A 55 11.83 -16.26 9.98
CA LEU A 55 12.84 -15.41 9.39
C LEU A 55 12.92 -14.09 10.17
N GLN A 56 14.08 -13.86 10.80
CA GLN A 56 14.35 -12.61 11.52
C GLN A 56 15.06 -11.63 10.59
N LEU A 57 14.33 -10.60 10.17
CA LEU A 57 14.82 -9.61 9.20
C LEU A 57 15.83 -8.61 9.80
N GLY A 58 15.92 -8.52 11.13
CA GLY A 58 16.77 -7.57 11.86
C GLY A 58 16.13 -6.18 12.00
N GLY A 59 16.91 -5.18 12.39
CA GLY A 59 16.47 -3.78 12.48
C GLY A 59 15.38 -3.46 13.52
N GLY A 60 15.02 -4.40 14.40
CA GLY A 60 13.92 -4.25 15.36
C GLY A 60 12.52 -4.48 14.76
N PHE A 61 12.45 -4.96 13.52
CA PHE A 61 11.19 -5.33 12.86
C PHE A 61 10.66 -6.67 13.39
N PRO A 62 9.34 -6.91 13.31
CA PRO A 62 8.75 -8.21 13.60
C PRO A 62 9.36 -9.33 12.75
N ASP A 63 9.42 -10.53 13.33
CA ASP A 63 9.80 -11.73 12.61
C ASP A 63 8.72 -12.08 11.57
N VAL A 64 9.15 -12.64 10.44
CA VAL A 64 8.27 -13.31 9.49
C VAL A 64 8.15 -14.77 9.89
N THR A 65 6.93 -15.31 9.86
CA THR A 65 6.69 -16.76 10.02
C THR A 65 5.98 -17.31 8.80
N GLY A 66 6.00 -18.62 8.62
CA GLY A 66 5.38 -19.23 7.45
C GLY A 66 5.62 -20.72 7.35
N ARG A 67 5.12 -21.33 6.27
CA ARG A 67 5.34 -22.76 5.96
C ARG A 67 5.72 -22.95 4.52
N VAL A 68 6.57 -23.94 4.25
CA VAL A 68 6.90 -24.35 2.88
C VAL A 68 5.76 -25.20 2.32
N LEU A 69 5.17 -24.77 1.21
CA LEU A 69 4.08 -25.45 0.51
C LEU A 69 4.57 -26.40 -0.57
N ALA A 70 5.61 -25.99 -1.29
CA ALA A 70 6.25 -26.78 -2.33
C ALA A 70 7.75 -26.47 -2.38
N CYS A 71 8.55 -27.48 -2.70
CA CYS A 71 9.98 -27.32 -2.86
C CYS A 71 10.48 -28.32 -3.92
N GLU A 72 10.95 -27.79 -5.04
CA GLU A 72 11.58 -28.52 -6.13
C GLU A 72 13.02 -28.03 -6.25
N PRO A 73 14.01 -28.84 -5.83
CA PRO A 73 15.41 -28.46 -5.82
C PRO A 73 15.87 -27.84 -7.15
N GLU A 74 16.62 -26.73 -7.03
CA GLU A 74 17.20 -25.96 -8.14
C GLU A 74 16.18 -25.39 -9.15
N LYS A 75 14.89 -25.39 -8.82
CA LYS A 75 13.82 -24.97 -9.73
C LYS A 75 12.84 -24.01 -9.11
N ARG A 76 12.19 -24.39 -8.00
CA ARG A 76 11.19 -23.53 -7.38
C ARG A 76 10.90 -23.88 -5.93
N PHE A 77 10.45 -22.90 -5.18
CA PHE A 77 9.76 -23.13 -3.92
C PHE A 77 8.56 -22.19 -3.78
N VAL A 78 7.56 -22.65 -3.04
CA VAL A 78 6.39 -21.87 -2.66
C VAL A 78 6.28 -21.90 -1.15
N LEU A 79 6.09 -20.75 -0.54
CA LEU A 79 5.95 -20.62 0.90
C LEU A 79 4.82 -19.65 1.26
N LEU A 80 4.22 -19.89 2.41
CA LEU A 80 3.34 -18.90 3.04
C LEU A 80 4.17 -17.90 3.80
N TRP A 81 3.74 -16.65 3.76
CA TRP A 81 4.43 -15.52 4.35
C TRP A 81 3.46 -14.80 5.28
N LEU A 82 3.82 -14.73 6.56
CA LEU A 82 3.07 -14.04 7.59
C LEU A 82 3.98 -13.02 8.27
N PHE A 83 3.78 -11.76 7.91
CA PHE A 83 4.35 -10.62 8.61
C PHE A 83 3.37 -10.13 9.69
N ALA A 84 3.87 -9.70 10.83
CA ALA A 84 3.01 -9.33 11.96
C ALA A 84 2.07 -8.17 11.59
N GLY A 85 0.77 -8.35 11.81
CA GLY A 85 -0.25 -7.35 11.47
C GLY A 85 -0.80 -7.47 10.04
N GLU A 86 -0.30 -8.42 9.24
CA GLU A 86 -0.79 -8.65 7.87
C GLU A 86 -1.54 -9.97 7.74
N ALA A 87 -2.38 -10.07 6.71
CA ALA A 87 -2.96 -11.34 6.28
C ALA A 87 -1.87 -12.28 5.72
N GLU A 88 -2.11 -13.58 5.80
CA GLU A 88 -1.19 -14.58 5.25
C GLU A 88 -1.14 -14.50 3.71
N THR A 89 0.04 -14.22 3.17
CA THR A 89 0.33 -14.12 1.74
C THR A 89 1.13 -15.33 1.23
N GLU A 90 1.41 -15.38 -0.07
CA GLU A 90 2.20 -16.45 -0.68
C GLU A 90 3.38 -15.89 -1.46
N LEU A 91 4.56 -16.50 -1.29
CA LEU A 91 5.72 -16.25 -2.13
C LEU A 91 6.06 -17.49 -2.94
N GLU A 92 6.28 -17.26 -4.23
CA GLU A 92 6.82 -18.24 -5.16
C GLU A 92 8.13 -17.72 -5.73
N ALA A 93 9.20 -18.49 -5.59
CA ALA A 93 10.47 -18.21 -6.24
C ALA A 93 10.74 -19.30 -7.29
N THR A 94 11.11 -18.88 -8.50
CA THR A 94 11.44 -19.76 -9.62
C THR A 94 12.80 -19.42 -10.20
N LEU A 95 13.60 -20.45 -10.47
CA LEU A 95 14.93 -20.37 -11.07
C LEU A 95 14.85 -20.89 -12.51
N ALA A 96 15.23 -20.06 -13.46
CA ALA A 96 15.32 -20.42 -14.87
C ALA A 96 16.77 -20.28 -15.35
N PRO A 97 17.50 -21.40 -15.57
CA PRO A 97 18.85 -21.34 -16.12
C PRO A 97 18.86 -20.68 -17.51
N HIS A 98 19.80 -19.75 -17.71
CA HIS A 98 20.01 -19.03 -18.95
C HIS A 98 21.45 -19.26 -19.46
N GLY A 99 21.78 -20.50 -19.80
CA GLY A 99 23.15 -20.91 -20.14
C GLY A 99 23.79 -21.71 -19.00
N GLU A 100 25.12 -21.75 -18.96
CA GLU A 100 25.87 -22.55 -17.98
C GLU A 100 26.15 -21.80 -16.68
N ASP A 101 26.26 -20.47 -16.73
CA ASP A 101 26.73 -19.58 -15.66
C ASP A 101 25.81 -18.39 -15.41
N HIS A 102 24.59 -18.43 -15.93
CA HIS A 102 23.55 -17.43 -15.68
C HIS A 102 22.23 -18.09 -15.30
N VAL A 103 21.54 -17.50 -14.32
CA VAL A 103 20.21 -17.94 -13.88
C VAL A 103 19.33 -16.72 -13.63
N VAL A 104 18.11 -16.78 -14.15
CA VAL A 104 17.05 -15.80 -13.84
C VAL A 104 16.30 -16.27 -12.61
N LEU A 105 16.29 -15.45 -11.57
CA LEU A 105 15.43 -15.60 -10.40
C LEU A 105 14.21 -14.70 -10.57
N THR A 106 13.03 -15.31 -10.56
CA THR A 106 11.75 -14.59 -10.50
C THR A 106 11.09 -14.89 -9.16
N LEU A 107 10.71 -13.85 -8.42
CA LEU A 107 9.98 -13.94 -7.17
C LEU A 107 8.62 -13.27 -7.35
N ALA A 108 7.55 -14.02 -7.11
CA ALA A 108 6.17 -13.54 -7.12
C ALA A 108 5.63 -13.53 -5.67
N HIS A 109 5.25 -12.37 -5.17
CA HIS A 109 4.55 -12.20 -3.90
C HIS A 109 3.06 -11.94 -4.19
N ARG A 110 2.19 -12.88 -3.85
CA ARG A 110 0.76 -12.90 -4.20
C ARG A 110 -0.12 -12.62 -2.99
N ARG A 111 -1.37 -12.25 -3.24
CA ARG A 111 -2.38 -11.91 -2.22
C ARG A 111 -1.96 -10.75 -1.31
N VAL A 112 -1.08 -9.88 -1.80
CA VAL A 112 -0.56 -8.71 -1.09
C VAL A 112 -1.58 -7.60 -1.14
N GLN A 113 -1.67 -6.81 -0.09
CA GLN A 113 -2.58 -5.67 -0.06
C GLN A 113 -2.09 -4.54 -0.97
N ALA A 114 -3.03 -3.72 -1.42
CA ALA A 114 -2.83 -2.65 -2.39
C ALA A 114 -1.53 -1.86 -2.21
N ILE A 115 -1.52 -1.12 -1.12
CA ILE A 115 -0.51 -0.17 -0.72
C ILE A 115 0.78 -0.84 -0.25
N ASN A 116 0.69 -2.06 0.31
CA ASN A 116 1.85 -2.82 0.75
C ASN A 116 2.61 -3.42 -0.43
N ALA A 117 1.93 -3.72 -1.55
CA ALA A 117 2.56 -4.28 -2.72
C ALA A 117 3.69 -3.39 -3.26
N SER A 118 3.53 -2.06 -3.23
CA SER A 118 4.62 -1.17 -3.65
C SER A 118 5.83 -1.24 -2.72
N VAL A 119 5.60 -1.37 -1.41
CA VAL A 119 6.66 -1.52 -0.41
C VAL A 119 7.37 -2.87 -0.59
N TYR A 120 6.61 -3.96 -0.72
CA TYR A 120 7.16 -5.28 -0.96
C TYR A 120 7.97 -5.35 -2.25
N GLY A 121 7.51 -4.69 -3.33
CA GLY A 121 8.26 -4.60 -4.58
C GLY A 121 9.62 -3.94 -4.41
N ALA A 122 9.67 -2.79 -3.73
CA ALA A 122 10.92 -2.08 -3.45
C ALA A 122 11.84 -2.89 -2.53
N LEU A 123 11.26 -3.53 -1.51
CA LEU A 123 11.99 -4.41 -0.60
C LEU A 123 12.61 -5.59 -1.35
N TRP A 124 11.85 -6.32 -2.16
CA TRP A 124 12.39 -7.45 -2.92
C TRP A 124 13.51 -7.04 -3.87
N GLN A 125 13.42 -5.86 -4.50
CA GLN A 125 14.51 -5.34 -5.32
C GLN A 125 15.79 -5.06 -4.50
N ALA A 126 15.65 -4.48 -3.31
CA ALA A 126 16.76 -4.29 -2.40
C ALA A 126 17.35 -5.64 -1.93
N ALA A 127 16.49 -6.60 -1.58
CA ALA A 127 16.89 -7.94 -1.16
C ALA A 127 17.68 -8.67 -2.25
N PHE A 128 17.25 -8.55 -3.50
CA PHE A 128 17.95 -9.11 -4.66
C PHE A 128 19.33 -8.49 -4.88
N THR A 129 19.53 -7.24 -4.47
CA THR A 129 20.83 -6.58 -4.48
C THR A 129 21.75 -7.09 -3.39
N HIS A 130 21.23 -7.37 -2.20
CA HIS A 130 21.99 -8.06 -1.16
C HIS A 130 22.34 -9.50 -1.55
N LEU A 131 21.44 -10.21 -2.22
CA LEU A 131 21.69 -11.56 -2.72
C LEU A 131 22.82 -11.56 -3.75
N ASP A 132 22.89 -10.54 -4.61
CA ASP A 132 24.02 -10.38 -5.53
C ASP A 132 25.35 -10.20 -4.79
N GLY A 133 25.37 -9.36 -3.75
CA GLY A 133 26.53 -9.18 -2.89
C GLY A 133 26.98 -10.47 -2.17
N GLU A 134 26.03 -11.35 -1.81
CA GLU A 134 26.33 -12.67 -1.24
C GLU A 134 26.99 -13.60 -2.27
N LEU A 135 26.50 -13.59 -3.51
CA LEU A 135 27.00 -14.43 -4.60
C LEU A 135 28.38 -13.98 -5.10
N THR A 136 28.63 -12.66 -5.16
CA THR A 136 29.93 -12.11 -5.57
C THR A 136 30.94 -12.09 -4.43
N GLY A 137 30.49 -12.26 -3.18
CA GLY A 137 31.32 -12.16 -1.97
C GLY A 137 31.72 -10.72 -1.63
N GLU A 138 31.08 -9.72 -2.24
CA GLU A 138 31.42 -8.30 -2.08
C GLU A 138 30.80 -7.69 -0.81
N GLN A 139 29.67 -8.21 -0.33
CA GLN A 139 28.98 -7.70 0.87
C GLN A 139 28.24 -8.82 1.63
N ALA A 140 28.38 -8.81 2.95
CA ALA A 140 27.50 -9.55 3.87
C ALA A 140 26.69 -8.55 4.69
N LEU A 141 25.42 -8.84 4.96
CA LEU A 141 24.64 -8.13 5.98
C LEU A 141 25.40 -8.19 7.31
N GLY A 142 25.76 -7.03 7.85
CA GLY A 142 26.31 -6.92 9.20
C GLY A 142 25.24 -7.21 10.27
N ASP A 143 25.58 -7.01 11.54
CA ASP A 143 24.72 -7.30 12.71
C ASP A 143 23.36 -6.56 12.76
N ARG A 144 23.10 -5.64 11.80
CA ARG A 144 21.86 -4.85 11.73
C ARG A 144 20.71 -5.54 10.98
N GLY A 145 21.02 -6.57 10.17
CA GLY A 145 20.04 -7.27 9.32
C GLY A 145 19.59 -6.48 8.09
N TYR A 146 18.75 -7.12 7.27
CA TYR A 146 18.29 -6.65 5.96
C TYR A 146 17.50 -5.35 6.00
N LEU A 147 16.61 -5.20 6.98
CA LEU A 147 15.85 -3.95 7.15
C LEU A 147 16.62 -2.86 7.93
N GLY A 148 17.89 -3.10 8.30
CA GLY A 148 18.75 -2.10 8.93
C GLY A 148 19.54 -1.30 7.89
N GLU A 149 19.48 0.05 7.98
CA GLU A 149 20.14 1.03 7.07
C GLU A 149 20.43 0.48 5.66
N ALA A 150 19.43 0.57 4.76
CA ALA A 150 19.53 0.14 3.37
C ALA A 150 20.85 0.63 2.75
N VAL A 151 21.58 -0.29 2.11
CA VAL A 151 22.89 0.00 1.49
C VAL A 151 22.76 1.05 0.37
N ASP A 152 21.54 1.25 -0.16
CA ASP A 152 21.21 2.37 -1.02
C ASP A 152 19.75 2.84 -0.81
N ALA A 153 19.56 3.80 0.10
CA ALA A 153 18.26 4.43 0.33
C ALA A 153 17.69 5.09 -0.94
N SER A 154 18.55 5.64 -1.81
CA SER A 154 18.11 6.32 -3.03
C SER A 154 17.55 5.32 -4.04
N ALA A 155 18.16 4.14 -4.19
CA ALA A 155 17.65 3.08 -5.06
C ALA A 155 16.32 2.52 -4.53
N PHE A 156 16.20 2.35 -3.21
CA PHE A 156 14.94 1.93 -2.58
C PHE A 156 13.81 2.94 -2.82
N ASP A 157 14.08 4.23 -2.57
CA ASP A 157 13.09 5.30 -2.78
C ASP A 157 12.64 5.37 -4.25
N ALA A 158 13.57 5.28 -5.20
CA ALA A 158 13.25 5.25 -6.63
C ALA A 158 12.38 4.04 -7.03
N ALA A 159 12.71 2.84 -6.53
CA ALA A 159 11.90 1.65 -6.78
C ALA A 159 10.50 1.80 -6.17
N LEU A 160 10.41 2.31 -4.94
CA LEU A 160 9.14 2.53 -4.25
C LEU A 160 8.23 3.53 -4.99
N GLU A 161 8.79 4.63 -5.50
CA GLU A 161 8.08 5.59 -6.35
C GLU A 161 7.52 4.92 -7.62
N GLU A 162 8.33 4.10 -8.29
CA GLU A 162 7.92 3.38 -9.50
C GLU A 162 6.75 2.42 -9.21
N TYR A 163 6.84 1.60 -8.15
CA TYR A 163 5.76 0.70 -7.80
C TYR A 163 4.49 1.43 -7.33
N ARG A 164 4.62 2.56 -6.63
CA ARG A 164 3.44 3.36 -6.25
C ARG A 164 2.72 3.91 -7.47
N ARG A 165 3.47 4.43 -8.45
CA ARG A 165 2.87 4.93 -9.71
C ARG A 165 2.15 3.80 -10.45
N ARG A 166 2.73 2.61 -10.51
CA ARG A 166 2.09 1.45 -11.14
C ARG A 166 0.86 0.96 -10.37
N GLU A 167 0.91 0.91 -9.05
CA GLU A 167 -0.25 0.55 -8.21
C GLU A 167 -1.42 1.51 -8.46
N ALA A 168 -1.14 2.82 -8.44
CA ALA A 168 -2.15 3.84 -8.67
C ALA A 168 -2.81 3.71 -10.05
N ALA A 169 -2.06 3.25 -11.05
CA ALA A 169 -2.56 3.01 -12.41
C ALA A 169 -3.37 1.71 -12.57
N LEU A 170 -3.31 0.76 -11.63
CA LEU A 170 -4.10 -0.49 -11.71
C LEU A 170 -5.59 -0.25 -11.43
N THR A 171 -5.89 0.66 -10.52
CA THR A 171 -7.27 0.99 -10.10
C THR A 171 -7.43 2.50 -9.93
N PRO A 172 -7.32 3.28 -11.02
CA PRO A 172 -7.44 4.73 -10.98
C PRO A 172 -8.90 5.13 -10.72
N ALA A 173 -9.07 6.26 -10.03
CA ALA A 173 -10.35 6.93 -9.93
C ALA A 173 -10.76 7.53 -11.28
N ARG A 174 -12.06 7.58 -11.52
CA ARG A 174 -12.63 8.28 -12.65
C ARG A 174 -12.69 9.78 -12.35
N MET A 175 -12.01 10.58 -13.16
CA MET A 175 -12.11 12.04 -13.15
C MET A 175 -13.41 12.49 -13.82
N ILE A 176 -14.12 13.44 -13.19
CA ILE A 176 -15.37 14.02 -13.73
C ILE A 176 -15.12 15.49 -14.04
N ARG A 177 -15.43 15.92 -15.27
CA ARG A 177 -15.36 17.32 -15.71
C ARG A 177 -16.75 17.82 -16.10
N GLN A 178 -17.19 18.93 -15.51
CA GLN A 178 -18.47 19.54 -15.85
C GLN A 178 -18.41 21.06 -15.68
N ASP A 179 -18.57 21.82 -16.77
CA ASP A 179 -18.72 23.28 -16.75
C ASP A 179 -17.64 24.02 -15.93
N GLY A 180 -16.36 23.60 -16.07
CA GLY A 180 -15.24 24.18 -15.31
C GLY A 180 -15.17 23.75 -13.84
N ARG A 181 -15.87 22.66 -13.50
CA ARG A 181 -15.83 22.00 -12.19
C ARG A 181 -15.28 20.59 -12.33
N SER A 182 -14.67 20.12 -11.27
CA SER A 182 -14.03 18.82 -11.20
C SER A 182 -14.58 17.99 -10.06
N GLY A 183 -15.00 16.77 -10.37
CA GLY A 183 -15.43 15.74 -9.42
C GLY A 183 -14.59 14.48 -9.58
N VAL A 184 -14.82 13.51 -8.70
CA VAL A 184 -14.07 12.25 -8.65
C VAL A 184 -15.04 11.14 -8.30
N GLN A 185 -14.92 10.01 -8.97
CA GLN A 185 -15.53 8.75 -8.56
C GLN A 185 -14.44 7.71 -8.38
N LEU A 186 -14.34 7.10 -7.21
CA LEU A 186 -13.33 6.09 -6.87
C LEU A 186 -14.02 4.85 -6.33
N GLU A 187 -13.60 3.68 -6.81
CA GLU A 187 -14.06 2.38 -6.29
C GLU A 187 -12.88 1.61 -5.69
N ARG A 188 -13.07 1.03 -4.50
CA ARG A 188 -12.05 0.22 -3.82
C ARG A 188 -12.70 -0.94 -3.09
N VAL A 189 -12.19 -2.15 -3.31
CA VAL A 189 -12.51 -3.29 -2.45
C VAL A 189 -11.56 -3.27 -1.26
N LEU A 190 -12.14 -3.20 -0.06
CA LEU A 190 -11.43 -3.13 1.22
C LEU A 190 -11.48 -4.49 1.90
N ASP A 191 -10.34 -4.94 2.44
CA ASP A 191 -10.19 -6.21 3.14
C ASP A 191 -10.72 -6.19 4.58
N ALA A 192 -11.96 -5.74 4.72
CA ALA A 192 -12.59 -5.68 6.02
C ALA A 192 -14.09 -5.93 5.87
N PRO A 193 -14.71 -6.55 6.89
CA PRO A 193 -16.15 -6.66 6.93
C PRO A 193 -16.78 -5.27 7.03
N ILE A 194 -18.01 -5.15 6.54
CA ILE A 194 -18.69 -3.86 6.34
C ILE A 194 -18.88 -3.07 7.63
N ASP A 195 -18.98 -3.75 8.77
CA ASP A 195 -19.07 -3.14 10.11
C ASP A 195 -17.77 -2.46 10.52
N GLN A 196 -16.62 -3.05 10.20
CA GLN A 196 -15.30 -2.45 10.46
C GLN A 196 -15.03 -1.27 9.52
N VAL A 197 -15.44 -1.37 8.26
CA VAL A 197 -15.36 -0.23 7.33
C VAL A 197 -16.25 0.90 7.80
N TRP A 198 -17.49 0.60 8.17
CA TRP A 198 -18.44 1.60 8.68
C TRP A 198 -17.93 2.29 9.95
N ASP A 199 -17.37 1.53 10.89
CA ASP A 199 -16.72 2.06 12.09
C ASP A 199 -15.53 2.98 11.72
N ALA A 200 -14.74 2.63 10.71
CA ALA A 200 -13.65 3.48 10.23
C ALA A 200 -14.12 4.80 9.58
N LEU A 201 -15.31 4.80 8.99
CA LEU A 201 -15.92 5.98 8.36
C LEU A 201 -16.69 6.88 9.35
N THR A 202 -17.12 6.34 10.50
CA THR A 202 -18.02 7.05 11.43
C THR A 202 -17.48 7.21 12.86
N GLY A 203 -16.41 6.49 13.20
CA GLY A 203 -15.74 6.59 14.50
C GLY A 203 -14.68 7.70 14.52
N PRO A 204 -14.69 8.64 15.48
CA PRO A 204 -13.84 9.83 15.46
C PRO A 204 -12.35 9.50 15.52
N GLU A 205 -11.95 8.52 16.33
CA GLU A 205 -10.54 8.09 16.40
C GLU A 205 -10.07 7.52 15.06
N ARG A 206 -10.93 6.75 14.38
CA ARG A 206 -10.59 6.08 13.13
C ARG A 206 -10.60 7.03 11.94
N ILE A 207 -11.59 7.92 11.85
CA ILE A 207 -11.58 9.04 10.89
C ILE A 207 -10.27 9.83 11.02
N GLY A 208 -9.84 10.07 12.26
CA GLY A 208 -8.59 10.73 12.61
C GLY A 208 -7.34 10.15 11.96
N ARG A 209 -7.32 8.84 11.71
CA ARG A 209 -6.14 8.11 11.22
C ARG A 209 -6.01 8.13 9.71
N TRP A 210 -7.11 8.06 8.96
CA TRP A 210 -7.05 8.01 7.49
C TRP A 210 -7.39 9.34 6.81
N LEU A 211 -8.32 10.12 7.38
CA LEU A 211 -8.79 11.37 6.80
C LEU A 211 -8.03 12.57 7.37
N TRP A 212 -8.42 13.09 8.53
CA TRP A 212 -7.68 14.12 9.27
C TRP A 212 -8.05 14.04 10.76
N PRO A 213 -7.19 14.53 11.67
CA PRO A 213 -7.50 14.52 13.10
C PRO A 213 -8.84 15.21 13.38
N VAL A 214 -9.69 14.56 14.18
CA VAL A 214 -10.93 15.17 14.66
C VAL A 214 -10.57 16.22 15.70
N VAL A 215 -11.04 17.45 15.52
CA VAL A 215 -10.81 18.59 16.42
C VAL A 215 -12.02 18.80 17.32
N GLU A 216 -13.23 18.67 16.79
CA GLU A 216 -14.48 18.75 17.54
C GLU A 216 -15.43 17.66 17.08
N TRP A 217 -16.18 17.10 18.02
CA TRP A 217 -17.22 16.11 17.78
C TRP A 217 -18.54 16.67 18.28
N PRO A 218 -19.67 16.43 17.60
CA PRO A 218 -20.87 17.21 17.85
C PRO A 218 -21.43 16.87 19.23
N ASP A 219 -21.69 17.89 20.05
CA ASP A 219 -22.28 17.81 21.40
C ASP A 219 -21.65 16.80 22.38
N ASP A 220 -20.47 16.24 22.07
CA ASP A 220 -19.80 15.24 22.90
C ASP A 220 -18.29 15.51 23.01
N PRO A 221 -17.83 16.09 24.13
CA PRO A 221 -16.41 16.35 24.35
C PRO A 221 -15.58 15.06 24.52
N ALA A 222 -16.22 13.93 24.85
CA ALA A 222 -15.54 12.63 24.94
C ALA A 222 -15.42 11.92 23.58
N ARG A 223 -16.11 12.42 22.54
CA ARG A 223 -16.08 11.89 21.17
C ARG A 223 -16.38 10.39 21.10
N SER A 224 -17.45 9.99 21.77
CA SER A 224 -17.86 8.59 21.93
C SER A 224 -19.22 8.29 21.29
N ARG A 225 -20.06 9.31 21.11
CA ARG A 225 -21.38 9.11 20.50
C ARG A 225 -21.27 8.85 18.99
N PRO A 226 -22.14 8.00 18.41
CA PRO A 226 -22.28 7.87 16.97
C PRO A 226 -22.71 9.18 16.29
N LEU A 227 -22.37 9.33 15.00
CA LEU A 227 -22.88 10.40 14.15
C LEU A 227 -24.38 10.24 13.86
N GLU A 228 -25.07 11.36 13.74
CA GLU A 228 -26.46 11.51 13.35
C GLU A 228 -26.58 12.41 12.11
N LEU A 229 -27.70 12.31 11.41
CA LEU A 229 -28.00 13.18 10.27
C LEU A 229 -28.04 14.65 10.69
N GLY A 230 -27.33 15.52 9.96
CA GLY A 230 -27.23 16.95 10.26
C GLY A 230 -26.15 17.31 11.30
N ASP A 231 -25.45 16.32 11.86
CA ASP A 231 -24.32 16.57 12.74
C ASP A 231 -23.23 17.37 12.04
N THR A 232 -22.54 18.20 12.82
CA THR A 232 -21.39 18.95 12.36
C THR A 232 -20.16 18.64 13.21
N PHE A 233 -19.06 18.27 12.57
CA PHE A 233 -17.78 17.99 13.23
C PHE A 233 -16.63 18.71 12.54
N LEU A 234 -15.52 18.88 13.25
CA LEU A 234 -14.35 19.59 12.73
C LEU A 234 -13.18 18.63 12.53
N LEU A 235 -12.54 18.71 11.37
CA LEU A 235 -11.33 17.94 11.02
C LEU A 235 -10.16 18.88 10.74
N GLY A 236 -8.94 18.46 11.07
CA GLY A 236 -7.71 19.15 10.67
C GLY A 236 -6.76 19.45 11.83
N ASP A 237 -6.04 20.56 11.74
CA ASP A 237 -5.09 21.00 12.77
C ASP A 237 -5.42 22.43 13.22
N ALA A 238 -5.90 22.55 14.47
CA ALA A 238 -6.24 23.83 15.08
C ALA A 238 -5.03 24.76 15.27
N ASN A 239 -3.80 24.26 15.15
CA ASN A 239 -2.58 25.05 15.23
C ASN A 239 -2.18 25.66 13.87
N VAL A 240 -2.85 25.28 12.79
CA VAL A 240 -2.60 25.79 11.44
C VAL A 240 -3.71 26.77 11.05
N PRO A 241 -3.38 28.02 10.66
CA PRO A 241 -4.37 28.96 10.15
C PRO A 241 -5.13 28.37 8.96
N ASP A 242 -6.46 28.46 8.99
CA ASP A 242 -7.37 27.83 8.01
C ASP A 242 -7.20 26.31 7.84
N GLY A 243 -6.52 25.66 8.81
CA GLY A 243 -6.23 24.24 8.82
C GLY A 243 -7.33 23.36 9.41
N VAL A 244 -8.49 23.93 9.74
CA VAL A 244 -9.66 23.22 10.27
C VAL A 244 -10.83 23.35 9.32
N HIS A 245 -11.46 22.22 9.01
CA HIS A 245 -12.57 22.09 8.08
C HIS A 245 -13.82 21.63 8.81
N THR A 246 -14.93 22.33 8.57
CA THR A 246 -16.24 21.96 9.10
C THR A 246 -16.95 20.99 8.17
N MET A 247 -17.28 19.81 8.67
CA MET A 247 -18.02 18.76 7.97
C MET A 247 -19.44 18.69 8.51
N GLU A 248 -20.45 18.78 7.64
CA GLU A 248 -21.86 18.53 7.98
C GLU A 248 -22.31 17.20 7.36
N VAL A 249 -22.97 16.34 8.15
CA VAL A 249 -23.52 15.06 7.69
C VAL A 249 -24.82 15.29 6.90
N LEU A 250 -24.78 15.00 5.61
CA LEU A 250 -25.87 15.22 4.66
C LEU A 250 -26.78 13.99 4.48
N ALA A 251 -26.21 12.79 4.63
CA ALA A 251 -26.94 11.52 4.59
C ALA A 251 -26.21 10.48 5.45
N LEU A 252 -26.97 9.64 6.15
CA LEU A 252 -26.40 8.58 7.00
C LEU A 252 -27.36 7.39 7.02
N GLU A 253 -26.94 6.28 6.42
CA GLU A 253 -27.58 4.97 6.49
C GLU A 253 -26.55 3.97 7.05
N PRO A 254 -26.72 3.48 8.29
CA PRO A 254 -25.73 2.64 8.95
C PRO A 254 -25.30 1.43 8.09
N GLY A 255 -23.99 1.25 7.95
CA GLY A 255 -23.38 0.18 7.17
C GLY A 255 -23.56 0.31 5.65
N ARG A 256 -24.07 1.43 5.14
CA ARG A 256 -24.41 1.55 3.71
C ARG A 256 -24.05 2.87 3.06
N LEU A 257 -24.30 4.01 3.71
CA LEU A 257 -24.17 5.32 3.08
C LEU A 257 -23.77 6.38 4.10
N LEU A 258 -22.68 7.10 3.82
CA LEU A 258 -22.31 8.31 4.54
C LEU A 258 -22.06 9.42 3.52
N SER A 259 -22.77 10.54 3.65
CA SER A 259 -22.52 11.74 2.84
C SER A 259 -22.24 12.93 3.73
N PHE A 260 -21.22 13.72 3.40
CA PHE A 260 -20.85 14.92 4.15
C PHE A 260 -20.37 16.05 3.25
N THR A 261 -20.44 17.29 3.75
CA THR A 261 -19.95 18.47 3.02
C THR A 261 -18.43 18.50 2.97
N TRP A 262 -17.88 18.89 1.83
CA TRP A 262 -16.44 18.99 1.57
C TRP A 262 -16.04 20.37 1.03
N GLY A 263 -14.90 20.85 1.52
CA GLY A 263 -14.27 22.08 1.05
C GLY A 263 -15.10 23.37 1.24
N PRO A 264 -14.60 24.51 0.76
CA PRO A 264 -15.26 25.81 0.92
C PRO A 264 -16.56 25.92 0.11
N ALA A 265 -16.71 25.12 -0.94
CA ALA A 265 -17.93 25.04 -1.74
C ALA A 265 -19.05 24.24 -1.05
N ARG A 266 -18.75 23.57 0.08
CA ARG A 266 -19.65 22.66 0.81
C ARG A 266 -20.34 21.63 -0.11
N SER A 267 -19.59 21.11 -1.09
CA SER A 267 -20.08 20.07 -2.00
C SER A 267 -20.23 18.73 -1.28
N ALA A 268 -21.07 17.83 -1.76
CA ALA A 268 -21.16 16.51 -1.15
C ALA A 268 -19.96 15.63 -1.54
N VAL A 269 -19.46 14.88 -0.56
CA VAL A 269 -18.71 13.64 -0.77
C VAL A 269 -19.56 12.52 -0.20
N THR A 270 -19.82 11.51 -1.01
CA THR A 270 -20.67 10.38 -0.67
C THR A 270 -19.87 9.10 -0.71
N LEU A 271 -19.91 8.35 0.40
CA LEU A 271 -19.29 7.05 0.57
C LEU A 271 -20.40 6.00 0.65
N SER A 272 -20.45 5.09 -0.33
CA SER A 272 -21.41 3.98 -0.37
C SER A 272 -20.68 2.67 -0.11
N LEU A 273 -21.27 1.80 0.70
CA LEU A 273 -20.73 0.49 1.04
C LEU A 273 -21.66 -0.63 0.53
N SER A 274 -21.07 -1.68 0.00
CA SER A 274 -21.74 -2.96 -0.28
C SER A 274 -20.83 -4.14 0.07
N GLU A 275 -21.45 -5.25 0.49
CA GLU A 275 -20.73 -6.51 0.69
C GLU A 275 -20.19 -7.04 -0.65
N GLU A 276 -18.96 -7.53 -0.64
CA GLU A 276 -18.32 -8.26 -1.73
C GLU A 276 -17.77 -9.60 -1.22
N VAL A 277 -17.48 -10.53 -2.14
CA VAL A 277 -17.04 -11.89 -1.78
C VAL A 277 -15.81 -11.88 -0.86
N ASP A 278 -14.88 -10.95 -1.09
CA ASP A 278 -13.60 -10.85 -0.39
C ASP A 278 -13.48 -9.55 0.44
N GLY A 279 -14.61 -8.96 0.87
CA GLY A 279 -14.58 -7.79 1.75
C GLY A 279 -15.74 -6.83 1.54
N THR A 280 -15.44 -5.53 1.54
CA THR A 280 -16.43 -4.47 1.36
C THR A 280 -16.03 -3.59 0.18
N LEU A 281 -16.94 -3.42 -0.78
CA LEU A 281 -16.78 -2.40 -1.82
C LEU A 281 -17.13 -1.03 -1.23
N LEU A 282 -16.17 -0.11 -1.32
CA LEU A 282 -16.34 1.31 -1.09
C LEU A 282 -16.43 2.02 -2.44
N VAL A 283 -17.52 2.76 -2.65
CA VAL A 283 -17.65 3.74 -3.74
C VAL A 283 -17.64 5.14 -3.14
N LEU A 284 -16.68 5.96 -3.57
CA LEU A 284 -16.55 7.36 -3.21
C LEU A 284 -16.95 8.22 -4.40
N ASP A 285 -17.95 9.08 -4.22
CA ASP A 285 -18.40 10.07 -5.19
C ASP A 285 -18.24 11.47 -4.62
N GLN A 286 -17.38 12.27 -5.23
CA GLN A 286 -17.25 13.70 -4.95
C GLN A 286 -18.01 14.50 -6.02
N ASP A 287 -18.97 15.31 -5.57
CA ASP A 287 -19.66 16.27 -6.43
C ASP A 287 -18.67 17.25 -7.07
N PRO A 288 -18.86 17.63 -8.35
CA PRO A 288 -17.98 18.58 -9.01
C PRO A 288 -17.87 19.91 -8.25
N ILE A 289 -16.64 20.32 -7.92
CA ILE A 289 -16.32 21.62 -7.32
C ILE A 289 -15.55 22.50 -8.29
N PRO A 290 -15.65 23.84 -8.17
CA PRO A 290 -14.87 24.74 -9.02
C PRO A 290 -13.38 24.46 -8.88
N ASP A 291 -12.67 24.49 -10.01
CA ASP A 291 -11.22 24.46 -9.99
C ASP A 291 -10.72 25.74 -9.31
N VAL A 292 -9.79 25.58 -8.37
CA VAL A 292 -9.26 26.70 -7.58
C VAL A 292 -7.75 26.67 -7.57
N PHE A 293 -7.13 27.84 -7.67
CA PHE A 293 -5.69 27.94 -7.47
C PHE A 293 -5.41 28.03 -5.96
N GLY A 294 -4.55 27.16 -5.45
CA GLY A 294 -4.24 27.10 -4.01
C GLY A 294 -2.94 26.34 -3.76
N ALA A 295 -2.21 26.72 -2.72
CA ALA A 295 -0.93 26.11 -2.35
C ALA A 295 0.07 26.00 -3.53
N GLY A 296 0.08 27.00 -4.42
CA GLY A 296 1.02 27.08 -5.54
C GLY A 296 0.66 26.24 -6.78
N ARG A 297 -0.48 25.55 -6.80
CA ARG A 297 -0.94 24.75 -7.95
C ARG A 297 -2.43 24.91 -8.23
N LEU A 298 -2.84 24.50 -9.44
CA LEU A 298 -4.25 24.36 -9.77
C LEU A 298 -4.80 23.11 -9.07
N ARG A 299 -5.85 23.29 -8.26
CA ARG A 299 -6.64 22.22 -7.66
C ARG A 299 -7.77 21.90 -8.64
N SER A 300 -7.64 20.79 -9.35
CA SER A 300 -8.51 20.34 -10.44
C SER A 300 -8.72 18.82 -10.34
N ALA A 301 -9.36 18.20 -11.34
CA ALA A 301 -9.69 16.76 -11.26
C ALA A 301 -8.49 15.84 -10.95
N PRO A 302 -7.29 15.98 -11.56
CA PRO A 302 -6.14 15.17 -11.20
C PRO A 302 -5.71 15.33 -9.74
N ASP A 303 -5.77 16.56 -9.20
CA ASP A 303 -5.41 16.85 -7.82
C ASP A 303 -6.41 16.22 -6.83
N PHE A 304 -7.71 16.33 -7.13
CA PHE A 304 -8.77 15.74 -6.32
C PHE A 304 -8.73 14.21 -6.39
N ALA A 305 -8.51 13.65 -7.57
CA ALA A 305 -8.41 12.21 -7.77
C ALA A 305 -7.21 11.63 -7.01
N ALA A 306 -6.04 12.26 -7.11
CA ALA A 306 -4.86 11.89 -6.32
C ALA A 306 -5.11 12.03 -4.81
N GLY A 307 -5.78 13.10 -4.39
CA GLY A 307 -6.15 13.33 -2.99
C GLY A 307 -7.00 12.19 -2.41
N TRP A 308 -8.12 11.87 -3.06
CA TRP A 308 -8.99 10.78 -2.59
C TRP A 308 -8.34 9.42 -2.70
N HIS A 309 -7.56 9.16 -3.75
CA HIS A 309 -6.81 7.92 -3.91
C HIS A 309 -5.89 7.69 -2.70
N SER A 310 -5.01 8.64 -2.37
CA SER A 310 -4.10 8.49 -1.23
C SER A 310 -4.81 8.38 0.11
N LEU A 311 -5.96 9.06 0.28
CA LEU A 311 -6.74 8.95 1.51
C LEU A 311 -7.38 7.56 1.66
N VAL A 312 -7.94 7.00 0.58
CA VAL A 312 -8.52 5.66 0.59
C VAL A 312 -7.46 4.57 0.73
N ASP A 313 -6.23 4.79 0.24
CA ASP A 313 -5.10 3.91 0.56
C ASP A 313 -4.76 3.96 2.06
N GLY A 314 -4.79 5.15 2.67
CA GLY A 314 -4.64 5.30 4.12
C GLY A 314 -5.73 4.58 4.92
N LEU A 315 -6.96 4.56 4.40
CA LEU A 315 -8.07 3.79 4.99
C LEU A 315 -7.82 2.28 4.89
N THR A 316 -7.26 1.81 3.76
CA THR A 316 -6.91 0.40 3.56
C THR A 316 -5.87 -0.05 4.59
N LEU A 317 -4.80 0.72 4.80
CA LEU A 317 -3.78 0.46 5.83
C LEU A 317 -4.38 0.41 7.25
N LEU A 318 -5.25 1.37 7.57
CA LEU A 318 -5.90 1.45 8.87
C LEU A 318 -6.70 0.18 9.18
N LEU A 319 -7.42 -0.36 8.20
CA LEU A 319 -8.26 -1.54 8.37
C LEU A 319 -7.43 -2.81 8.64
N GLU A 320 -6.20 -2.84 8.16
CA GLU A 320 -5.23 -3.90 8.43
C GLU A 320 -4.49 -3.71 9.76
N GLY A 321 -4.69 -2.58 10.44
CA GLY A 321 -3.95 -2.24 11.67
C GLY A 321 -2.51 -1.80 11.39
N LEU A 322 -2.22 -1.37 10.16
CA LEU A 322 -0.93 -0.83 9.75
C LEU A 322 -0.91 0.70 9.86
N ASP A 323 0.29 1.24 10.10
CA ASP A 323 0.49 2.69 10.13
C ASP A 323 0.57 3.26 8.71
N ALA A 324 -0.09 4.41 8.49
CA ALA A 324 -0.02 5.11 7.22
C ALA A 324 1.35 5.76 7.01
N PRO A 325 2.01 5.58 5.84
CA PRO A 325 3.22 6.31 5.50
C PRO A 325 2.90 7.81 5.31
N LYS A 326 3.96 8.63 5.15
CA LYS A 326 3.78 10.04 4.78
C LYS A 326 2.96 10.16 3.49
N ARG A 327 1.90 10.96 3.53
CA ARG A 327 0.91 11.09 2.44
C ARG A 327 1.45 11.73 1.16
N GLU A 328 2.51 12.53 1.26
CA GLU A 328 3.06 13.29 0.13
C GLU A 328 3.50 12.38 -1.02
N GLY A 329 4.31 11.34 -0.75
CA GLY A 329 4.76 10.42 -1.78
C GLY A 329 3.66 9.52 -2.37
N LEU A 330 2.57 9.27 -1.64
CA LEU A 330 1.39 8.59 -2.19
C LEU A 330 0.61 9.50 -3.13
N TRP A 331 0.49 10.78 -2.77
CA TRP A 331 -0.21 11.76 -3.57
C TRP A 331 0.53 12.05 -4.88
N GLU A 332 1.85 12.22 -4.84
CA GLU A 332 2.66 12.50 -6.02
C GLU A 332 2.59 11.36 -7.05
N ALA A 333 2.72 10.10 -6.59
CA ALA A 333 2.63 8.95 -7.46
C ALA A 333 1.25 8.82 -8.13
N ALA A 334 0.17 9.04 -7.39
CA ALA A 334 -1.18 9.03 -7.94
C ALA A 334 -1.42 10.23 -8.87
N TYR A 335 -0.93 11.42 -8.53
CA TYR A 335 -1.09 12.63 -9.33
C TYR A 335 -0.44 12.49 -10.70
N ASP A 336 0.76 11.90 -10.79
CA ASP A 336 1.43 11.64 -12.07
C ASP A 336 0.54 10.80 -13.01
N VAL A 337 -0.16 9.80 -12.48
CA VAL A 337 -1.08 8.94 -13.24
C VAL A 337 -2.25 9.77 -13.77
N TYR A 338 -2.96 10.47 -12.88
CA TYR A 338 -4.13 11.25 -13.28
C TYR A 338 -3.79 12.44 -14.17
N ALA A 339 -2.64 13.09 -13.97
CA ALA A 339 -2.19 14.19 -14.82
C ALA A 339 -1.82 13.70 -16.22
N ALA A 340 -1.26 12.49 -16.36
CA ALA A 340 -0.98 11.88 -17.65
C ALA A 340 -2.27 11.49 -18.38
N GLU A 341 -3.28 10.96 -17.67
CA GLU A 341 -4.61 10.69 -18.21
C GLU A 341 -5.31 11.98 -18.69
N ASP A 342 -5.30 13.03 -17.86
CA ASP A 342 -5.90 14.33 -18.18
C ASP A 342 -5.25 15.02 -19.38
N ALA A 343 -3.95 14.81 -19.59
CA ALA A 343 -3.23 15.33 -20.75
C ALA A 343 -3.50 14.56 -22.04
N ALA A 344 -4.06 13.34 -21.96
CA ALA A 344 -4.35 12.48 -23.10
C ALA A 344 -5.78 12.65 -23.66
N GLU A 345 -6.69 13.27 -22.91
CA GLU A 345 -8.07 13.60 -23.31
C GLU A 345 -8.17 14.87 -24.19
#